data_AF-Q30B77-F1
#
_entry.id   AF-Q30B77-F1
#
_cell.length_a   1.000
_cell.length_b   1.000
_cell.length_c   1.000
_cell.angle_alpha   90.00
_cell.angle_beta   90.00
_cell.angle_gamma   90.00
#
_symmetry.space_group_name_H-M   'P 1'
#
loop_
_entity.id
_entity.type
_entity.pdbx_description
1 polymer ?
#
loop_
_entity_poly.entity_id
_entity_poly.type
_entity_poly.pdbx_seq_one_letter_code
_entity_poly.pdbx_strand_id
1 'polypeptide(L)'
;TLSDYNIQKESTLHLVLRLRGGAKKRKKKSYTTPKKNKHKRKKVKLAVLKYYKVDENGKISRLRRECPSDECGAGVFMASHFDRHYCGKCCLTYCFNKPEDK
;
A
#
# COMPACT_ATOMS: atom_id res chain seq x y z
N THR A 1 -16.77 12.60 -66.96
CA THR A 1 -16.66 11.35 -66.16
C THR A 1 -15.46 10.55 -66.68
N LEU A 2 -15.14 9.33 -66.20
CA LEU A 2 -13.88 8.60 -66.49
C LEU A 2 -13.41 8.59 -67.98
N SER A 3 -14.35 8.73 -68.92
CA SER A 3 -14.13 8.91 -70.36
C SER A 3 -13.35 10.17 -70.75
N ASP A 4 -13.46 11.28 -70.01
CA ASP A 4 -12.76 12.55 -70.32
C ASP A 4 -11.25 12.47 -70.02
N TYR A 5 -10.84 11.46 -69.24
CA TYR A 5 -9.45 11.16 -68.88
C TYR A 5 -8.88 9.96 -69.67
N ASN A 6 -9.56 9.54 -70.76
CA ASN A 6 -9.16 8.42 -71.61
C ASN A 6 -9.00 7.07 -70.87
N ILE A 7 -9.72 6.85 -69.78
CA ILE A 7 -9.71 5.57 -69.07
C ILE A 7 -10.67 4.62 -69.78
N GLN A 8 -10.13 3.62 -70.48
CA GLN A 8 -10.88 2.59 -71.18
C GLN A 8 -11.43 1.53 -70.21
N LYS A 9 -12.45 0.79 -70.64
CA LYS A 9 -12.91 -0.40 -69.91
C LYS A 9 -11.73 -1.38 -69.80
N GLU A 10 -11.46 -1.86 -68.58
CA GLU A 10 -10.34 -2.77 -68.24
C GLU A 10 -8.93 -2.15 -68.20
N SER A 11 -8.82 -0.81 -68.16
CA SER A 11 -7.52 -0.15 -67.95
C SER A 11 -6.92 -0.47 -66.57
N THR A 12 -5.64 -0.84 -66.50
CA THR A 12 -4.91 -1.02 -65.25
C THR A 12 -4.36 0.32 -64.74
N LEU A 13 -4.86 0.78 -63.60
CA LEU A 13 -4.41 2.02 -62.96
C LEU A 13 -3.35 1.72 -61.90
N HIS A 14 -2.12 2.21 -62.11
CA HIS A 14 -1.06 2.16 -61.11
C HIS A 14 -1.19 3.34 -60.14
N LEU A 15 -1.96 3.15 -59.07
CA LEU A 15 -2.18 4.16 -58.05
C LEU A 15 -1.12 4.07 -56.95
N VAL A 16 -0.20 5.05 -56.88
CA VAL A 16 0.74 5.19 -55.77
C VAL A 16 0.11 6.10 -54.70
N LEU A 17 -0.62 5.50 -53.77
CA LEU A 17 -1.22 6.23 -52.64
C LEU A 17 -0.21 6.35 -51.48
N ARG A 18 -0.02 7.56 -50.96
CA ARG A 18 0.81 7.79 -49.76
C ARG A 18 0.06 7.29 -48.52
N LEU A 19 0.64 6.34 -47.79
CA LEU A 19 0.07 5.86 -46.52
C LEU A 19 0.12 6.99 -45.47
N ARG A 20 -1.02 7.59 -45.12
CA ARG A 20 -1.15 8.52 -43.97
C ARG A 20 -1.26 7.75 -42.65
N GLY A 21 -0.27 6.91 -42.35
CA GLY A 21 -0.36 5.89 -41.28
C GLY A 21 0.72 5.93 -40.20
N GLY A 22 1.53 6.98 -40.10
CA GLY A 22 2.63 7.05 -39.14
C GLY A 22 2.23 7.62 -37.77
N ALA A 23 1.44 6.90 -36.97
CA ALA A 23 1.16 7.33 -35.60
C ALA A 23 2.47 7.44 -34.79
N LYS A 24 2.66 8.54 -34.06
CA LYS A 24 3.88 8.82 -33.30
C LYS A 24 4.11 7.70 -32.28
N LYS A 25 5.22 6.97 -32.42
CA LYS A 25 5.58 5.85 -31.55
C LYS A 25 5.66 6.33 -30.10
N ARG A 26 4.95 5.64 -29.20
CA ARG A 26 4.97 5.96 -27.76
C ARG A 26 6.40 5.88 -27.26
N LYS A 27 6.90 6.98 -26.67
CA LYS A 27 8.24 7.01 -26.05
C LYS A 27 8.29 6.00 -24.91
N LYS A 28 9.41 5.28 -24.78
CA LYS A 28 9.67 4.41 -23.63
C LYS A 28 9.67 5.26 -22.35
N LYS A 29 9.02 4.77 -21.30
CA LYS A 29 9.09 5.39 -19.98
C LYS A 29 10.51 5.23 -19.44
N SER A 30 11.15 6.34 -19.09
CA SER A 30 12.39 6.33 -18.33
C SER A 30 12.05 6.40 -16.84
N TYR A 31 12.46 5.40 -16.06
CA TYR A 31 12.28 5.38 -14.62
C TYR A 31 13.54 5.93 -13.97
N THR A 32 13.44 7.09 -13.33
CA THR A 32 14.58 7.75 -12.65
C THR A 32 14.82 7.19 -11.25
N THR A 33 13.78 6.68 -10.59
CA THR A 33 13.86 6.15 -9.22
C THR A 33 13.57 4.64 -9.18
N PRO A 34 14.29 3.88 -8.32
CA PRO A 34 14.00 2.47 -8.12
C PRO A 34 12.58 2.27 -7.57
N LYS A 35 11.98 1.12 -7.89
CA LYS A 35 10.63 0.78 -7.46
C LYS A 35 10.59 0.60 -5.94
N LYS A 36 9.71 1.34 -5.26
CA LYS A 36 9.53 1.25 -3.81
C LYS A 36 8.84 -0.05 -3.40
N ASN A 37 9.51 -0.83 -2.55
CA ASN A 37 8.91 -2.00 -1.90
C ASN A 37 7.82 -1.57 -0.90
N LYS A 38 6.65 -2.20 -0.97
CA LYS A 38 5.52 -1.91 -0.08
C LYS A 38 5.69 -2.66 1.24
N HIS A 39 5.25 -2.04 2.34
CA HIS A 39 5.26 -2.67 3.66
C HIS A 39 4.35 -3.90 3.66
N LYS A 40 4.91 -5.06 4.02
CA LYS A 40 4.17 -6.32 4.19
C LYS A 40 3.95 -6.55 5.68
N ARG A 41 2.68 -6.74 6.10
CA ARG A 41 2.34 -7.07 7.49
C ARG A 41 2.84 -8.48 7.81
N LYS A 42 3.73 -8.59 8.82
CA LYS A 42 4.20 -9.88 9.32
C LYS A 42 3.19 -10.42 10.35
N LYS A 43 2.67 -11.63 10.13
CA LYS A 43 1.77 -12.30 11.08
C LYS A 43 2.62 -13.15 12.04
N VAL A 44 2.71 -12.72 13.29
CA VAL A 44 3.33 -13.53 14.35
C VAL A 44 2.28 -14.50 14.88
N LYS A 45 2.53 -15.80 14.76
CA LYS A 45 1.63 -16.84 15.27
C LYS A 45 1.53 -16.73 16.79
N LEU A 46 0.31 -16.88 17.33
CA LEU A 46 0.02 -16.85 18.77
C LEU A 46 0.56 -15.60 19.51
N ALA A 47 0.57 -14.45 18.84
CA ALA A 47 1.12 -13.21 19.40
C ALA A 47 0.45 -12.76 20.72
N VAL A 48 -0.84 -13.07 20.90
CA VAL A 48 -1.62 -12.65 22.08
C VAL A 48 -1.21 -13.40 23.34
N LEU A 49 -0.84 -14.68 23.22
CA LEU A 49 -0.43 -15.49 24.38
C LEU A 49 0.84 -14.94 25.04
N LYS A 50 1.70 -14.25 24.27
CA LYS A 50 2.92 -13.62 24.80
C LYS A 50 2.64 -12.48 25.78
N TYR A 51 1.39 -12.02 25.91
CA TYR A 51 1.03 -10.94 26.83
C TYR A 51 0.67 -11.45 28.23
N TYR A 52 0.61 -12.77 28.40
CA TYR A 52 0.28 -13.43 29.64
C TYR A 52 1.46 -14.27 30.11
N LYS A 53 1.73 -14.23 31.41
CA LYS A 53 2.62 -15.17 32.07
C LYS A 53 1.81 -15.98 33.06
N VAL A 54 1.90 -17.30 32.94
CA VAL A 54 1.23 -18.26 33.82
C VAL A 54 2.27 -18.78 34.80
N ASP A 55 2.02 -18.62 36.09
CA ASP A 55 2.87 -19.19 37.14
C ASP A 55 2.48 -20.65 37.40
N GLU A 56 3.34 -21.40 38.10
CA GLU A 56 3.15 -22.83 38.40
C GLU A 56 1.85 -23.11 39.18
N ASN A 57 1.41 -22.15 39.99
CA ASN A 57 0.15 -22.20 40.74
C ASN A 57 -1.10 -21.88 39.88
N GLY A 58 -0.94 -21.70 38.57
CA GLY A 58 -2.02 -21.35 37.65
C GLY A 58 -2.47 -19.89 37.71
N LYS A 59 -1.76 -19.03 38.47
CA LYS A 59 -2.04 -17.59 38.51
C LYS A 59 -1.58 -16.93 37.20
N ILE A 60 -2.47 -16.14 36.60
CA ILE A 60 -2.21 -15.46 35.32
C ILE A 60 -1.85 -14.00 35.59
N SER A 61 -0.67 -13.58 35.18
CA SER A 61 -0.23 -12.18 35.20
C SER A 61 -0.22 -11.58 33.79
N ARG A 62 -0.73 -10.34 33.67
CA ARG A 62 -0.76 -9.59 32.41
C ARG A 62 0.52 -8.76 32.31
N LEU A 63 1.27 -8.90 31.21
CA LEU A 63 2.55 -8.23 30.99
C LEU A 63 2.44 -6.85 30.32
N ARG A 64 1.25 -6.49 29.82
CA ARG A 64 1.00 -5.23 29.14
C ARG A 64 -0.14 -4.45 29.80
N ARG A 65 -0.08 -3.13 29.68
CA ARG A 65 -1.13 -2.22 30.11
C ARG A 65 -2.37 -2.36 29.23
N GLU A 66 -3.53 -2.37 29.84
CA GLU A 66 -4.82 -2.30 29.15
C GLU A 66 -5.15 -0.88 28.73
N CYS A 67 -5.86 -0.74 27.61
CA CYS A 67 -6.31 0.56 27.18
C CYS A 67 -7.43 1.07 28.10
N PRO A 68 -7.34 2.31 28.62
CA PRO A 68 -8.36 2.87 29.50
C PRO A 68 -9.56 3.51 28.77
N SER A 69 -9.59 3.48 27.44
CA SER A 69 -10.72 4.02 26.67
C SER A 69 -11.94 3.11 26.81
N ASP A 70 -13.11 3.70 27.02
CA ASP A 70 -14.38 2.97 27.10
C ASP A 70 -14.70 2.17 25.81
N GLU A 71 -14.18 2.62 24.66
CA GLU A 71 -14.30 1.89 23.38
C GLU A 71 -13.39 0.65 23.30
N CYS A 72 -12.36 0.61 24.15
CA CYS A 72 -11.36 -0.44 24.22
C CYS A 72 -11.48 -1.19 25.55
N GLY A 73 -12.51 -2.03 25.65
CA GLY A 73 -12.76 -2.85 26.84
C GLY A 73 -11.62 -3.80 27.24
N ALA A 74 -11.83 -4.48 28.37
CA ALA A 74 -10.89 -5.41 28.98
C ALA A 74 -10.43 -6.50 27.99
N GLY A 75 -9.17 -6.44 27.58
CA GLY A 75 -8.56 -7.34 26.59
C GLY A 75 -7.81 -6.65 25.45
N VAL A 76 -7.99 -5.33 25.28
CA VAL A 76 -7.16 -4.54 24.36
C VAL A 76 -5.91 -4.04 25.08
N PHE A 77 -4.78 -4.67 24.79
CA PHE A 77 -3.49 -4.27 25.34
C PHE A 77 -2.81 -3.19 24.49
N MET A 78 -2.24 -2.20 25.16
CA MET A 78 -1.42 -1.18 24.51
C MET A 78 -0.07 -1.79 24.08
N ALA A 79 0.42 -1.35 22.92
CA ALA A 79 1.76 -1.66 22.44
C ALA A 79 2.79 -0.87 23.25
N SER A 80 3.74 -1.59 23.85
CA SER A 80 4.87 -0.99 24.54
C SER A 80 5.97 -0.66 23.53
N HIS A 81 6.15 0.62 23.24
CA HIS A 81 7.31 1.17 22.55
C HIS A 81 8.27 1.78 23.58
N PHE A 82 9.48 2.13 23.15
CA PHE A 82 10.53 2.68 24.01
C PHE A 82 10.09 3.99 24.71
N ASP A 83 9.47 4.89 23.97
CA ASP A 83 9.07 6.24 24.39
C ASP A 83 7.59 6.34 24.79
N ARG A 84 6.78 5.36 24.38
CA ARG A 84 5.32 5.48 24.46
C ARG A 84 4.58 4.15 24.61
N HIS A 85 3.35 4.25 25.05
CA HIS A 85 2.34 3.22 24.97
C HIS A 85 1.28 3.60 23.95
N TYR A 86 1.03 2.73 22.98
CA TYR A 86 0.13 3.01 21.87
C TYR A 86 -1.00 1.98 21.76
N CYS A 87 -2.24 2.45 21.73
CA CYS A 87 -3.43 1.65 21.48
C CYS A 87 -3.62 1.46 19.97
N GLY A 88 -3.52 0.23 19.47
CA GLY A 88 -3.72 -0.05 18.04
C GLY A 88 -5.18 0.06 17.55
N LYS A 89 -6.16 0.10 18.46
CA LYS A 89 -7.60 0.14 18.13
C LYS A 89 -8.15 1.57 18.14
N CYS A 90 -7.89 2.29 19.22
CA CYS A 90 -8.36 3.65 19.49
C CYS A 90 -7.32 4.74 19.18
N CYS A 91 -6.11 4.37 18.75
CA CYS A 91 -5.01 5.29 18.46
C CYS A 91 -4.53 6.17 19.63
N LEU A 92 -4.97 5.90 20.87
CA LEU A 92 -4.50 6.59 22.07
C LEU A 92 -3.01 6.34 22.30
N THR A 93 -2.31 7.41 22.66
CA THR A 93 -0.87 7.39 22.92
C THR A 93 -0.56 7.99 24.28
N TYR A 94 0.16 7.26 25.13
CA TYR A 94 0.75 7.79 26.36
C TYR A 94 2.26 7.85 26.21
N CYS A 95 2.86 9.02 26.41
CA CYS A 95 4.32 9.19 26.40
C CYS A 95 4.85 9.21 27.84
N PHE A 96 5.98 8.55 28.09
CA PHE A 96 6.55 8.45 29.45
C PHE A 96 7.40 9.66 29.85
N ASN A 97 8.14 10.21 28.90
CA ASN A 97 8.94 11.40 29.11
C ASN A 97 8.18 12.57 28.49
N LYS A 98 7.64 13.45 29.33
CA LYS A 98 7.35 14.81 28.87
C LYS A 98 8.71 15.47 28.64
N PRO A 99 9.00 16.06 27.46
CA PRO A 99 10.06 17.04 27.41
C PRO A 99 9.69 18.12 28.43
N GLU A 100 10.57 18.38 29.40
CA GLU A 100 10.43 19.57 30.22
C GLU A 100 10.36 20.77 29.28
N ASP A 101 9.26 21.53 29.34
CA ASP A 101 9.07 22.73 28.56
C ASP A 101 10.25 23.67 28.86
N LYS A 102 11.16 23.83 27.89
CA LYS A 102 12.22 24.84 27.91
C LYS A 102 11.70 26.15 27.34
#